data_AF-A0A292YX00-F1
#
_entry.id   AF-A0A292YX00-F1
#
_cell.length_a   1.000
_cell.length_b   1.000
_cell.length_c   1.000
_cell.angle_alpha   90.00
_cell.angle_beta   90.00
_cell.angle_gamma   90.00
#
_symmetry.space_group_name_H-M   'P 1'
#
loop_
_entity.id
_entity.type
_entity.pdbx_description
1 polymer ?
#
loop_
_entity_poly.entity_id
_entity_poly.type
_entity_poly.pdbx_seq_one_letter_code
_entity_poly.pdbx_strand_id
1 'polypeptide(L)'
;MIGGFRAIVAAATLALGALITTPAAAGVLQCAPFARQVSGIELYGNANTWWGQADGRYERGHEPRVGAVLAFSASRSMPVGHVAMVSKVVSEREVLLTHANWSYRGGVERNVRAIDVSPNNDWTDVRVWYGPIGDLGLRPNPAKGFIYAHKASDAPVQIAMADRATAGSDAARGAF
;
A
#
# COMPACT_ATOMS: atom_id res chain seq x y z
N MET A 1 15.93 -57.44 16.35
CA MET A 1 14.63 -56.78 16.08
C MET A 1 14.53 -55.33 16.59
N ILE A 2 15.63 -54.67 17.01
CA ILE A 2 15.58 -53.33 17.66
C ILE A 2 15.97 -52.18 16.69
N GLY A 3 16.61 -52.48 15.55
CA GLY A 3 17.10 -51.47 14.59
C GLY A 3 16.04 -50.87 13.67
N GLY A 4 15.04 -51.66 13.24
CA GLY A 4 13.98 -51.19 12.33
C GLY A 4 13.01 -50.19 12.97
N PHE A 5 12.78 -50.31 14.29
CA PHE A 5 11.87 -49.43 15.01
C PHE A 5 12.43 -48.00 15.16
N ARG A 6 13.75 -47.85 15.25
CA ARG A 6 14.42 -46.54 15.33
C ARG A 6 14.38 -45.76 14.01
N ALA A 7 14.45 -46.45 12.88
CA ALA A 7 14.38 -45.83 11.55
C ALA A 7 12.96 -45.35 11.21
N ILE A 8 11.93 -46.11 11.61
CA ILE A 8 10.52 -45.74 11.39
C ILE A 8 10.13 -44.54 12.25
N VAL A 9 10.57 -44.47 13.51
CA VAL A 9 10.31 -43.33 14.40
C VAL A 9 11.01 -42.05 13.90
N ALA A 10 12.22 -42.16 13.35
CA ALA A 10 12.94 -41.00 12.79
C ALA A 10 12.33 -40.47 11.47
N ALA A 11 11.78 -41.34 10.63
CA ALA A 11 11.08 -40.92 9.41
C ALA A 11 9.71 -40.26 9.72
N ALA A 12 9.01 -40.73 10.76
CA ALA A 12 7.73 -40.17 11.18
C ALA A 12 7.85 -38.75 11.77
N THR A 13 8.96 -38.41 12.44
CA THR A 13 9.18 -37.07 13.00
C THR A 13 9.56 -36.02 11.95
N LEU A 14 10.28 -36.40 10.89
CA LEU A 14 10.59 -35.52 9.75
C LEU A 14 9.36 -35.24 8.87
N ALA A 15 8.47 -36.23 8.68
CA ALA A 15 7.23 -36.06 7.91
C ALA A 15 6.19 -35.17 8.63
N LEU A 16 6.18 -35.14 9.97
CA LEU A 16 5.22 -34.35 10.75
C LEU A 16 5.60 -32.85 10.85
N GLY A 17 6.88 -32.50 10.68
CA GLY A 17 7.35 -31.11 10.70
C GLY A 17 6.93 -30.28 9.47
N ALA A 18 6.68 -30.93 8.33
CA ALA A 18 6.28 -30.26 7.08
C ALA A 18 4.81 -29.77 7.07
N LEU A 19 4.03 -30.14 8.10
CA LEU A 19 2.62 -29.74 8.25
C LEU A 19 2.44 -28.55 9.20
N ILE A 20 3.52 -28.00 9.75
CA ILE A 20 3.46 -26.80 10.61
C ILE A 20 3.39 -25.56 9.71
N THR A 21 2.18 -25.23 9.25
CA THR A 21 1.91 -23.91 8.65
C THR A 21 1.89 -22.87 9.77
N THR A 22 2.94 -22.06 9.90
CA THR A 22 2.88 -20.87 10.74
C THR A 22 1.97 -19.86 10.04
N PRO A 23 0.81 -19.47 10.61
CA PRO A 23 -0.01 -18.43 10.00
C PRO A 23 0.83 -17.15 9.92
N ALA A 24 0.91 -16.57 8.72
CA ALA A 24 1.54 -15.27 8.56
C ALA A 24 0.68 -14.24 9.33
N ALA A 25 1.21 -13.73 10.44
CA ALA A 25 0.58 -12.63 11.15
C ALA A 25 0.69 -11.36 10.28
N ALA A 26 -0.36 -11.06 9.52
CA ALA A 26 -0.43 -9.83 8.74
C ALA A 26 -0.58 -8.65 9.71
N GLY A 27 0.49 -7.86 9.87
CA GLY A 27 0.44 -6.59 10.57
C GLY A 27 -0.50 -5.60 9.86
N VAL A 28 -0.83 -4.50 10.54
CA VAL A 28 -1.65 -3.44 9.94
C VAL A 28 -0.96 -2.85 8.73
N LEU A 29 -1.63 -2.91 7.58
CA LEU A 29 -1.11 -2.39 6.32
C LEU A 29 -0.73 -0.91 6.48
N GLN A 30 0.51 -0.57 6.10
CA GLN A 30 1.04 0.79 6.16
C GLN A 30 1.13 1.39 4.76
N CYS A 31 1.28 2.71 4.68
CA CYS A 31 1.40 3.42 3.41
C CYS A 31 2.62 2.98 2.58
N ALA A 32 3.81 2.89 3.21
CA ALA A 32 5.06 2.52 2.54
C ALA A 32 5.03 1.13 1.86
N PRO A 33 4.71 0.01 2.55
CA PRO A 33 4.65 -1.30 1.90
C PRO A 33 3.57 -1.36 0.82
N PHE A 34 2.43 -0.69 1.01
CA PHE A 34 1.38 -0.62 0.00
C PHE A 34 1.82 0.18 -1.24
N ALA A 35 2.38 1.37 -1.05
CA ALA A 35 2.92 2.21 -2.13
C ALA A 35 3.96 1.45 -2.95
N ARG A 36 4.83 0.67 -2.29
CA ARG A 36 5.81 -0.21 -2.95
C ARG A 36 5.13 -1.19 -3.92
N GLN A 37 4.07 -1.87 -3.45
CA GLN A 37 3.34 -2.86 -4.23
C GLN A 37 2.64 -2.25 -5.44
N VAL A 38 2.06 -1.05 -5.30
CA VAL A 38 1.27 -0.45 -6.39
C VAL A 38 2.09 0.38 -7.37
N SER A 39 3.24 0.93 -6.95
CA SER A 39 4.08 1.81 -7.79
C SER A 39 5.31 1.13 -8.39
N GLY A 40 5.76 0.00 -7.82
CA GLY A 40 7.03 -0.63 -8.22
C GLY A 40 8.29 0.10 -7.72
N ILE A 41 8.17 1.19 -6.95
CA ILE A 41 9.31 1.83 -6.30
C ILE A 41 9.81 0.94 -5.16
N GLU A 42 11.07 0.53 -5.19
CA GLU A 42 11.70 -0.37 -4.22
C GLU A 42 12.45 0.40 -3.11
N LEU A 43 11.70 1.27 -2.42
CA LEU A 43 12.16 1.97 -1.22
C LEU A 43 11.56 1.34 0.04
N TYR A 44 12.30 1.45 1.14
CA TYR A 44 12.02 0.72 2.38
C TYR A 44 12.20 1.63 3.60
N GLY A 45 11.56 1.25 4.70
CA GLY A 45 11.55 2.03 5.94
C GLY A 45 10.46 3.10 5.95
N ASN A 46 10.64 4.09 6.83
CA ASN A 46 9.66 5.14 7.08
C ASN A 46 9.44 6.01 5.84
N ALA A 47 8.22 6.50 5.63
CA ALA A 47 7.86 7.28 4.44
C ALA A 47 8.67 8.58 4.32
N ASN A 48 8.97 9.25 5.44
CA ASN A 48 9.78 10.47 5.46
C ASN A 48 11.22 10.29 4.96
N THR A 49 11.77 9.07 4.91
CA THR A 49 13.11 8.81 4.39
C THR A 49 13.12 8.57 2.89
N TRP A 50 11.96 8.28 2.26
CA TRP A 50 11.90 7.89 0.85
C TRP A 50 12.42 8.98 -0.09
N TRP A 51 12.13 10.26 0.19
CA TRP A 51 12.63 11.37 -0.63
C TRP A 51 14.16 11.42 -0.69
N GLY A 52 14.83 11.17 0.43
CA GLY A 52 16.29 11.12 0.49
C GLY A 52 16.85 9.84 -0.13
N GLN A 53 16.23 8.69 0.13
CA GLN A 53 16.65 7.42 -0.46
C GLN A 53 16.46 7.37 -1.99
N ALA A 54 15.50 8.12 -2.53
CA ALA A 54 15.29 8.21 -3.96
C ALA A 54 16.42 8.94 -4.68
N ASP A 55 17.22 9.75 -3.99
CA ASP A 55 18.31 10.48 -4.61
C ASP A 55 19.34 9.53 -5.25
N GLY A 56 19.67 9.78 -6.52
CA GLY A 56 20.53 8.91 -7.32
C GLY A 56 19.97 7.53 -7.67
N ARG A 57 18.76 7.17 -7.20
CA ARG A 57 18.11 5.87 -7.44
C ARG A 57 16.82 5.98 -8.26
N TYR A 58 16.08 7.07 -8.10
CA TYR A 58 14.86 7.40 -8.80
C TYR A 58 14.88 8.89 -9.15
N GLU A 59 14.30 9.25 -10.30
CA GLU A 59 14.07 10.67 -10.57
C GLU A 59 13.06 11.25 -9.58
N ARG A 60 13.22 12.53 -9.26
CA ARG A 60 12.37 13.29 -8.34
C ARG A 60 11.99 14.62 -8.95
N GLY A 61 10.80 15.12 -8.63
CA GLY A 61 10.36 16.42 -9.13
C GLY A 61 9.02 16.84 -8.53
N HIS A 62 8.42 17.89 -9.09
CA HIS A 62 7.13 18.44 -8.64
C HIS A 62 6.02 18.28 -9.68
N GLU A 63 6.34 17.72 -10.85
CA GLU A 63 5.35 17.43 -11.88
C GLU A 63 4.61 16.13 -11.52
N PRO A 64 3.26 16.14 -11.40
CA PRO A 64 2.51 14.93 -11.12
C PRO A 64 2.51 13.98 -12.33
N ARG A 65 2.78 12.70 -12.10
CA ARG A 65 2.74 11.65 -13.14
C ARG A 65 2.00 10.43 -12.61
N VAL A 66 1.23 9.76 -13.46
CA VAL A 66 0.59 8.48 -13.11
C VAL A 66 1.67 7.46 -12.71
N GLY A 67 1.45 6.74 -11.63
CA GLY A 67 2.40 5.78 -11.05
C GLY A 67 3.49 6.42 -10.17
N ALA A 68 3.66 7.74 -10.21
CA ALA A 68 4.59 8.42 -9.30
C ALA A 68 4.09 8.35 -7.86
N VAL A 69 5.01 8.38 -6.90
CA VAL A 69 4.68 8.40 -5.47
C VAL A 69 4.90 9.80 -4.91
N LEU A 70 3.82 10.44 -4.47
CA LEU A 70 3.86 11.68 -3.71
C LEU A 70 4.44 11.39 -2.32
N ALA A 71 5.53 12.07 -1.97
CA ALA A 71 6.25 11.90 -0.70
C ALA A 71 5.95 13.06 0.26
N PHE A 72 5.19 12.79 1.31
CA PHE A 72 4.88 13.76 2.35
C PHE A 72 6.02 13.87 3.37
N SER A 73 6.29 15.10 3.80
CA SER A 73 7.25 15.39 4.86
C SER A 73 6.72 14.91 6.23
N ALA A 74 7.65 14.64 7.15
CA ALA A 74 7.27 14.45 8.55
C ALA A 74 6.68 15.73 9.14
N SER A 75 5.64 15.58 9.96
CA SER A 75 5.01 16.67 10.70
C SER A 75 4.60 16.21 12.10
N ARG A 76 4.11 17.11 12.96
CA ARG A 76 3.66 16.76 14.32
C ARG A 76 2.55 15.70 14.33
N SER A 77 1.62 15.77 13.38
CA SER A 77 0.52 14.79 13.26
C SER A 77 0.90 13.57 12.42
N MET A 78 2.04 13.61 11.72
CA MET A 78 2.51 12.54 10.84
C MET A 78 4.04 12.38 10.95
N PRO A 79 4.57 11.88 12.09
CA PRO A 79 6.00 11.94 12.39
C PRO A 79 6.87 11.08 11.47
N VAL A 80 6.30 10.01 10.91
CA VAL A 80 6.99 9.10 9.99
C VAL A 80 6.80 9.48 8.52
N GLY A 81 6.16 10.63 8.25
CA GLY A 81 5.75 11.03 6.90
C GLY A 81 4.64 10.14 6.34
N HIS A 82 4.37 10.29 5.05
CA HIS A 82 3.42 9.44 4.31
C HIS A 82 3.80 9.38 2.84
N VAL A 83 3.37 8.32 2.15
CA VAL A 83 3.57 8.17 0.71
C VAL A 83 2.28 7.67 0.06
N ALA A 84 1.98 8.19 -1.12
CA ALA A 84 0.79 7.83 -1.87
C ALA A 84 1.07 7.79 -3.37
N MET A 85 0.61 6.74 -4.06
CA MET A 85 0.78 6.65 -5.51
C MET A 85 -0.29 7.47 -6.22
N VAL A 86 0.10 8.24 -7.23
CA VAL A 86 -0.80 8.91 -8.16
C VAL A 86 -1.43 7.88 -9.08
N SER A 87 -2.75 7.65 -8.97
CA SER A 87 -3.49 6.79 -9.89
C SER A 87 -4.03 7.53 -11.11
N LYS A 88 -4.23 8.85 -11.01
CA LYS A 88 -4.65 9.70 -12.13
C LYS A 88 -4.21 11.15 -11.91
N VAL A 89 -3.80 11.83 -12.97
CA VAL A 89 -3.65 13.28 -12.98
C VAL A 89 -4.95 13.90 -13.52
N VAL A 90 -5.57 14.78 -12.75
CA VAL A 90 -6.85 15.44 -13.10
C VAL A 90 -6.59 16.83 -13.67
N SER A 91 -5.68 17.58 -13.04
CA SER A 91 -5.19 18.88 -13.49
C SER A 91 -3.79 19.14 -12.94
N GLU A 92 -3.22 20.31 -13.21
CA GLU A 92 -1.93 20.74 -12.64
C GLU A 92 -1.94 20.75 -11.10
N ARG A 93 -3.12 20.95 -10.49
CA ARG A 93 -3.31 21.06 -9.03
C ARG A 93 -4.09 19.92 -8.41
N GLU A 94 -4.56 18.96 -9.20
CA GLU A 94 -5.39 17.87 -8.68
C GLU A 94 -4.94 16.52 -9.23
N VAL A 95 -4.73 15.58 -8.32
CA VAL A 95 -4.46 14.18 -8.63
C VAL A 95 -5.41 13.29 -7.84
N LEU A 96 -5.59 12.07 -8.33
CA LEU A 96 -6.18 11.00 -7.55
C LEU A 96 -5.07 10.12 -6.99
N LEU A 97 -5.16 9.81 -5.71
CA LEU A 97 -4.21 9.01 -4.96
C LEU A 97 -4.77 7.62 -4.67
N THR A 98 -3.87 6.65 -4.63
CA THR A 98 -4.09 5.30 -4.11
C THR A 98 -3.07 5.03 -3.01
N HIS A 99 -3.55 4.81 -1.78
CA HIS A 99 -2.71 4.68 -0.59
C HIS A 99 -3.41 3.89 0.53
N ALA A 100 -2.65 3.58 1.57
CA ALA A 100 -3.16 2.88 2.75
C ALA A 100 -2.87 3.67 4.02
N ASN A 101 -3.65 3.42 5.07
CA ASN A 101 -3.43 3.93 6.44
C ASN A 101 -3.45 5.46 6.56
N TRP A 102 -4.36 6.13 5.84
CA TRP A 102 -4.56 7.57 5.94
C TRP A 102 -5.79 7.93 6.77
N SER A 103 -6.99 7.73 6.22
CA SER A 103 -8.25 8.02 6.91
C SER A 103 -8.54 7.06 8.05
N TYR A 104 -8.19 5.79 7.86
CA TYR A 104 -8.49 4.70 8.79
C TYR A 104 -7.27 3.81 8.94
N ARG A 105 -7.07 3.30 10.16
CA ARG A 105 -5.96 2.41 10.48
C ARG A 105 -5.98 1.17 9.57
N GLY A 106 -4.97 1.02 8.73
CA GLY A 106 -4.85 -0.08 7.76
C GLY A 106 -5.78 -0.01 6.54
N GLY A 107 -6.66 0.98 6.46
CA GLY A 107 -7.63 1.11 5.36
C GLY A 107 -6.94 1.48 4.04
N VAL A 108 -7.39 0.89 2.94
CA VAL A 108 -6.94 1.23 1.59
C VAL A 108 -7.94 2.18 0.95
N GLU A 109 -7.44 3.31 0.47
CA GLU A 109 -8.20 4.31 -0.27
C GLU A 109 -7.67 4.36 -1.70
N ARG A 110 -8.58 4.29 -2.68
CA ARG A 110 -8.25 4.24 -4.10
C ARG A 110 -8.93 5.40 -4.81
N ASN A 111 -8.19 6.05 -5.70
CA ASN A 111 -8.66 7.17 -6.51
C ASN A 111 -9.25 8.33 -5.67
N VAL A 112 -8.68 8.58 -4.49
CA VAL A 112 -9.14 9.65 -3.61
C VAL A 112 -8.44 10.96 -3.95
N ARG A 113 -9.15 12.08 -3.79
CA ARG A 113 -8.68 13.38 -4.26
C ARG A 113 -7.50 13.89 -3.43
N ALA A 114 -6.52 14.49 -4.09
CA ALA A 114 -5.52 15.33 -3.47
C ALA A 114 -5.32 16.60 -4.29
N ILE A 115 -5.29 17.74 -3.59
CA ILE A 115 -5.20 19.06 -4.19
C ILE A 115 -3.95 19.77 -3.68
N ASP A 116 -3.15 20.28 -4.60
CA ASP A 116 -2.07 21.20 -4.30
C ASP A 116 -2.61 22.58 -3.93
N VAL A 117 -2.38 22.95 -2.67
CA VAL A 117 -2.74 24.26 -2.10
C VAL A 117 -1.51 25.15 -1.89
N SER A 118 -0.35 24.73 -2.39
CA SER A 118 0.87 25.54 -2.36
C SER A 118 0.69 26.86 -3.13
N PRO A 119 1.29 27.97 -2.65
CA PRO A 119 1.25 29.25 -3.36
C PRO A 119 1.86 29.18 -4.77
N ASN A 120 2.87 28.33 -4.96
CA ASN A 120 3.68 28.31 -6.17
C ASN A 120 3.28 27.23 -7.20
N ASN A 121 2.24 26.43 -6.92
CA ASN A 121 1.89 25.26 -7.76
C ASN A 121 3.01 24.21 -7.82
N ASP A 122 3.73 24.03 -6.71
CA ASP A 122 4.91 23.17 -6.62
C ASP A 122 4.67 21.93 -5.77
N TRP A 123 3.40 21.63 -5.43
CA TRP A 123 3.03 20.45 -4.63
C TRP A 123 3.71 20.39 -3.26
N THR A 124 4.22 21.51 -2.74
CA THR A 124 4.85 21.56 -1.41
C THR A 124 3.84 21.52 -0.27
N ASP A 125 2.56 21.77 -0.55
CA ASP A 125 1.49 21.75 0.44
C ASP A 125 0.18 21.18 -0.12
N VAL A 126 -0.29 20.06 0.43
CA VAL A 126 -1.34 19.24 -0.21
C VAL A 126 -2.46 18.90 0.76
N ARG A 127 -3.71 19.14 0.35
CA ARG A 127 -4.89 18.61 1.02
C ARG A 127 -5.30 17.28 0.39
N VAL A 128 -5.52 16.27 1.23
CA VAL A 128 -5.91 14.93 0.79
C VAL A 128 -7.29 14.64 1.34
N TRP A 129 -8.11 13.93 0.57
CA TRP A 129 -9.35 13.31 1.03
C TRP A 129 -9.22 12.71 2.43
N TYR A 130 -10.26 12.88 3.25
CA TYR A 130 -10.33 12.33 4.59
C TYR A 130 -11.70 11.70 4.83
N GLY A 131 -11.72 10.38 4.86
CA GLY A 131 -12.93 9.56 4.96
C GLY A 131 -13.90 9.97 6.09
N PRO A 132 -13.44 10.29 7.31
CA PRO A 132 -14.33 10.66 8.41
C PRO A 132 -15.18 11.91 8.17
N ILE A 133 -14.75 12.82 7.30
CA ILE A 133 -15.53 14.03 6.96
C ILE A 133 -16.13 13.96 5.54
N GLY A 134 -15.79 12.92 4.75
CA GLY A 134 -16.30 12.76 3.39
C GLY A 134 -15.88 13.87 2.41
N ASP A 135 -14.77 14.53 2.68
CA ASP A 135 -14.22 15.62 1.85
C ASP A 135 -12.70 15.74 2.04
N LEU A 136 -12.07 16.73 1.40
CA LEU A 136 -10.69 17.11 1.62
C LEU A 136 -10.44 17.46 3.09
N GLY A 137 -9.39 16.88 3.65
CA GLY A 137 -8.90 17.20 4.98
C GLY A 137 -8.65 18.70 5.14
N LEU A 138 -9.04 19.23 6.29
CA LEU A 138 -8.91 20.66 6.61
C LEU A 138 -7.46 21.13 6.70
N ARG A 139 -6.55 20.21 7.05
CA ARG A 139 -5.13 20.50 7.25
C ARG A 139 -4.36 20.27 5.95
N PRO A 140 -3.62 21.28 5.47
CA PRO A 140 -2.59 21.07 4.47
C PRO A 140 -1.49 20.16 5.03
N ASN A 141 -0.90 19.32 4.18
CA ASN A 141 0.16 18.39 4.54
C ASN A 141 1.39 18.71 3.70
N PRO A 142 2.52 19.09 4.33
CA PRO A 142 3.72 19.43 3.61
C PRO A 142 4.25 18.21 2.85
N ALA A 143 4.59 18.40 1.58
CA ALA A 143 5.17 17.37 0.74
C ALA A 143 6.49 17.83 0.13
N LYS A 144 7.29 16.85 -0.32
CA LYS A 144 8.57 17.09 -0.99
C LYS A 144 8.45 17.07 -2.51
N GLY A 145 7.38 16.50 -3.04
CA GLY A 145 7.17 16.26 -4.46
C GLY A 145 6.96 14.78 -4.75
N PHE A 146 7.22 14.41 -6.00
CA PHE A 146 6.97 13.09 -6.57
C PHE A 146 8.27 12.32 -6.79
N ILE A 147 8.27 11.05 -6.42
CA ILE A 147 9.29 10.07 -6.77
C ILE A 147 8.77 9.31 -7.99
N TYR A 148 9.52 9.32 -9.08
CA TYR A 148 9.12 8.70 -10.33
C TYR A 148 9.59 7.25 -10.39
N ALA A 149 8.64 6.33 -10.57
CA ALA A 149 8.98 4.94 -10.84
C ALA A 149 9.73 4.84 -12.18
N HIS A 150 10.76 3.98 -12.23
CA HIS A 150 11.38 3.61 -13.51
C HIS A 150 10.30 2.97 -14.36
N LYS A 151 9.89 3.64 -15.45
CA LYS A 151 8.84 3.28 -16.41
C LYS A 151 7.95 2.12 -15.93
N ALA A 152 6.72 2.45 -15.52
CA ALA A 152 5.67 1.45 -15.44
C ALA A 152 5.65 0.71 -16.79
N SER A 153 6.21 -0.50 -16.81
CA SER A 153 5.83 -1.49 -17.81
C SER A 153 4.31 -1.56 -17.74
N ASP A 154 3.63 -1.58 -18.89
CA ASP A 154 2.18 -1.75 -19.07
C ASP A 154 1.60 -3.06 -18.48
N ALA A 155 2.25 -3.63 -17.46
CA ALA A 155 1.76 -4.76 -16.71
C ALA A 155 0.53 -4.32 -15.91
N PRO A 156 -0.65 -4.91 -16.18
CA PRO A 156 -1.82 -4.65 -15.37
C PRO A 156 -1.53 -5.02 -13.93
N VAL A 157 -1.81 -4.11 -13.00
CA VAL A 157 -1.72 -4.37 -11.55
C VAL A 157 -2.67 -5.52 -11.23
N GLN A 158 -2.11 -6.73 -11.08
CA GLN A 158 -2.84 -7.91 -10.62
C GLN A 158 -3.05 -7.79 -9.11
N ILE A 159 -4.12 -7.09 -8.70
CA ILE A 159 -4.63 -7.22 -7.34
C ILE A 159 -5.28 -8.60 -7.27
N ALA A 160 -4.66 -9.53 -6.56
CA ALA A 160 -5.27 -10.82 -6.26
C ALA A 160 -6.58 -10.57 -5.50
N MET A 161 -7.70 -10.69 -6.20
CA MET A 161 -9.01 -10.84 -5.58
C MET A 161 -9.01 -12.23 -4.95
N ALA A 162 -9.10 -12.30 -3.62
CA ALA A 162 -9.47 -13.54 -2.99
C ALA A 162 -10.91 -13.83 -3.44
N ASP A 163 -11.06 -14.79 -4.36
CA ASP A 163 -12.37 -15.29 -4.76
C ASP A 163 -13.14 -15.70 -3.51
N ARG A 164 -14.29 -15.05 -3.29
CA ARG A 164 -15.33 -15.58 -2.42
C ARG A 164 -15.90 -16.82 -3.09
N ALA A 165 -15.20 -17.93 -2.97
CA ALA A 165 -15.75 -19.23 -3.24
C ALA A 165 -16.61 -19.67 -2.04
N THR A 166 -17.89 -19.92 -2.34
CA THR A 166 -18.78 -20.90 -1.71
C THR A 166 -19.26 -20.67 -0.27
N ALA A 167 -20.38 -19.95 -0.14
CA ALA A 167 -21.51 -20.46 0.65
C ALA A 167 -22.53 -20.94 -0.41
N GLY A 168 -22.61 -22.25 -0.69
CA GLY A 168 -23.24 -23.19 0.22
C GLY A 168 -24.74 -23.23 -0.08
N SER A 169 -25.09 -23.80 -1.23
CA SER A 169 -26.44 -24.28 -1.52
C SER A 169 -26.76 -25.44 -0.58
N ASP A 170 -27.73 -25.25 0.32
CA ASP A 170 -28.75 -26.26 0.63
C ASP A 170 -29.70 -25.73 1.73
N ALA A 171 -30.98 -25.60 1.36
CA ALA A 171 -32.16 -25.98 2.16
C ALA A 171 -33.40 -25.18 1.69
N ALA A 172 -34.18 -25.76 0.76
CA ALA A 172 -35.64 -25.65 0.76
C ALA A 172 -36.27 -26.53 -0.34
N ARG A 173 -36.31 -27.84 -0.10
CA ARG A 173 -37.51 -28.67 -0.36
C ARG A 173 -37.85 -29.25 1.01
N GLY A 174 -39.04 -29.17 1.57
CA GLY A 174 -40.35 -28.73 1.16
C GLY A 174 -41.29 -29.23 2.27
N ALA A 175 -42.37 -28.51 2.56
CA ALA A 175 -43.46 -29.04 3.36
C ALA A 175 -44.77 -28.38 2.92
N PHE A 176 -45.93 -29.04 2.82
CA PHE A 176 -46.35 -30.40 3.22
C PHE A 176 -45.47 -31.18 4.20
#